data_AF-A0A7C7Q3V3-F1
#
_entry.id   AF-A0A7C7Q3V3-F1
#
_cell.length_a   1.000
_cell.length_b   1.000
_cell.length_c   1.000
_cell.angle_alpha   90.00
_cell.angle_beta   90.00
_cell.angle_gamma   90.00
#
_symmetry.space_group_name_H-M   'P 1'
#
loop_
_entity.id
_entity.type
_entity.pdbx_description
1 polymer ?
#
loop_
_entity_poly.entity_id
_entity_poly.type
_entity_poly.pdbx_seq_one_letter_code
_entity_poly.pdbx_strand_id
1 'polypeptide(L)'
;LAERGIQCQSLNVSHAFHSRLMLPVLDSFREVCATVAFNKPHCGFISNTTGELMMEEVASAEYWARHMLAPVKFQVGIETLCKSYCDLVVEVGPHTVLSANVKLTVAALNNPDIELPVIASARRKRDGIDVFLHCLGECYGCGLPIDWDNLNRQWLSGESQPRYSRSLRLPNYPFQRQTFWFAESQPRERWDELQSHGNASGSMISGPLGQPLSLAAGNSLDYYQINVSNQHPSFLQDHQIFGEVVFPAAGFLDMLATAACSAQQVGDLLLSNVVIHRSCVLNDEAVVLQTVRHSDRVEIFLRQPHDLKWQLIVQGDYRFIDAEMLAENQPLLDTVEVATDDFYERLDRRGLNYGGMFRTVTRL
;
A
#
# COMPACT_ATOMS: atom_id res chain seq x y z
N LEU A 1 23.66 14.09 -53.31
CA LEU A 1 22.87 13.75 -52.11
C LEU A 1 22.68 14.98 -51.23
N ALA A 2 23.77 15.60 -50.77
CA ALA A 2 23.74 16.86 -50.01
C ALA A 2 22.94 17.98 -50.72
N GLU A 3 23.14 18.18 -52.03
CA GLU A 3 22.37 19.16 -52.84
C GLU A 3 20.85 18.89 -52.87
N ARG A 4 20.43 17.65 -52.56
CA ARG A 4 19.03 17.25 -52.47
C ARG A 4 18.51 17.29 -51.03
N GLY A 5 19.28 17.82 -50.07
CA GLY A 5 18.93 17.86 -48.65
C GLY A 5 18.98 16.50 -47.93
N ILE A 6 19.57 15.48 -48.57
CA ILE A 6 19.67 14.13 -47.98
C ILE A 6 20.93 14.07 -47.11
N GLN A 7 20.78 13.67 -45.84
CA GLN A 7 21.91 13.43 -44.95
C GLN A 7 22.85 12.38 -45.55
N CYS A 8 24.13 12.72 -45.69
CA CYS A 8 25.15 11.81 -46.18
C CYS A 8 26.46 12.06 -45.45
N GLN A 9 27.17 10.99 -45.14
CA GLN A 9 28.48 11.03 -44.52
C GLN A 9 29.42 10.10 -45.30
N SER A 10 30.58 10.62 -45.69
CA SER A 10 31.63 9.79 -46.27
C SER A 10 32.28 8.95 -45.16
N LEU A 11 32.41 7.64 -45.38
CA LEU A 11 33.09 6.74 -44.47
C LEU A 11 34.55 6.63 -44.86
N ASN A 12 35.45 6.78 -43.88
CA ASN A 12 36.88 6.58 -44.10
C ASN A 12 37.21 5.07 -44.09
N VAL A 13 36.94 4.42 -45.22
CA VAL A 13 37.19 3.00 -45.43
C VAL A 13 38.16 2.82 -46.60
N SER A 14 39.05 1.83 -46.49
CA SER A 14 40.00 1.51 -47.57
C SER A 14 39.34 0.78 -48.75
N HIS A 15 38.22 0.11 -48.50
CA HIS A 15 37.51 -0.73 -49.47
C HIS A 15 36.00 -0.62 -49.28
N ALA A 16 35.24 -0.95 -50.33
CA ALA A 16 33.79 -1.12 -50.23
C ALA A 16 33.46 -2.52 -49.71
N PHE A 17 33.41 -2.66 -48.38
CA PHE A 17 32.95 -3.87 -47.70
C PHE A 17 31.50 -4.22 -48.07
N HIS A 18 31.11 -5.49 -47.93
CA HIS A 18 29.78 -5.99 -48.32
C HIS A 18 29.45 -5.77 -49.81
N SER A 19 30.48 -5.81 -50.66
CA SER A 19 30.34 -5.66 -52.11
C SER A 19 31.18 -6.71 -52.84
N ARG A 20 30.94 -6.85 -54.16
CA ARG A 20 31.73 -7.72 -55.04
C ARG A 20 33.24 -7.47 -55.00
N LEU A 21 33.69 -6.31 -54.51
CA LEU A 21 35.12 -6.01 -54.36
C LEU A 21 35.81 -6.87 -53.30
N MET A 22 35.05 -7.58 -52.44
CA MET A 22 35.60 -8.51 -51.48
C MET A 22 35.81 -9.93 -52.04
N LEU A 23 35.34 -10.23 -53.26
CA LEU A 23 35.49 -11.56 -53.87
C LEU A 23 36.95 -12.04 -53.97
N PRO A 24 37.94 -11.21 -54.36
CA PRO A 24 39.32 -11.68 -54.52
C PRO A 24 39.98 -12.19 -53.24
N VAL A 25 39.51 -11.75 -52.07
CA VAL A 25 40.09 -12.16 -50.77
C VAL A 25 39.26 -13.23 -50.06
N LEU A 26 38.10 -13.62 -50.62
CA LEU A 26 37.14 -14.51 -49.96
C LEU A 26 37.75 -15.87 -49.60
N ASP A 27 38.45 -16.51 -50.54
CA ASP A 27 39.00 -17.86 -50.33
C ASP A 27 40.11 -17.84 -49.28
N SER A 28 41.05 -16.90 -49.40
CA SER A 28 42.10 -16.71 -48.39
C SER A 28 41.55 -16.34 -47.01
N PHE A 29 40.48 -15.54 -46.95
CA PHE A 29 39.82 -15.22 -45.68
C PHE A 29 39.13 -16.46 -45.09
N ARG A 30 38.48 -17.30 -45.92
CA ARG A 30 37.86 -18.56 -45.48
C ARG A 30 38.91 -19.52 -44.92
N GLU A 31 40.06 -19.66 -45.56
CA GLU A 31 41.18 -20.47 -45.06
C GLU A 31 41.65 -20.01 -43.69
N VAL A 32 41.80 -18.69 -43.49
CA VAL A 32 42.15 -18.13 -42.17
C VAL A 32 41.06 -18.40 -41.15
N CYS A 33 39.79 -18.17 -41.47
CA CYS A 33 38.67 -18.46 -40.57
C CYS A 33 38.64 -19.94 -40.18
N ALA A 34 38.95 -20.87 -41.10
CA ALA A 34 38.99 -22.30 -40.80
C ALA A 34 40.05 -22.69 -39.75
N THR A 35 41.04 -21.84 -39.49
CA THR A 35 42.02 -22.04 -38.40
C THR A 35 41.51 -21.64 -37.01
N VAL A 36 40.37 -20.93 -36.95
CA VAL A 36 39.78 -20.45 -35.70
C VAL A 36 38.77 -21.47 -35.16
N ALA A 37 38.89 -21.81 -33.88
CA ALA A 37 37.89 -22.61 -33.18
C ALA A 37 36.68 -21.72 -32.82
N PHE A 38 35.59 -21.85 -33.58
CA PHE A 38 34.35 -21.15 -33.29
C PHE A 38 33.49 -21.95 -32.31
N ASN A 39 32.90 -21.26 -31.33
CA ASN A 39 31.96 -21.83 -30.37
C ASN A 39 30.58 -21.20 -30.57
N LYS A 40 29.54 -21.94 -30.19
CA LYS A 40 28.17 -21.40 -30.14
C LYS A 40 28.10 -20.24 -29.14
N PRO A 41 27.35 -19.16 -29.42
CA PRO A 41 27.15 -18.07 -28.47
C PRO A 41 26.51 -18.60 -27.17
N HIS A 42 26.86 -18.00 -26.04
CA HIS A 42 26.24 -18.32 -24.75
C HIS A 42 24.96 -17.51 -24.48
N CYS A 43 24.68 -16.49 -25.29
CA CYS A 43 23.48 -15.66 -25.25
C CYS A 43 22.87 -15.55 -26.65
N GLY A 44 21.63 -15.09 -26.72
CA GLY A 44 20.94 -14.91 -28.00
C GLY A 44 21.75 -14.03 -28.96
N PHE A 45 21.94 -14.50 -30.19
CA PHE A 45 22.69 -13.80 -31.22
C PHE A 45 21.78 -13.54 -32.42
N ILE A 46 21.53 -12.27 -32.74
CA ILE A 46 20.76 -11.88 -33.93
C ILE A 46 21.76 -11.65 -35.07
N SER A 47 21.68 -12.45 -36.15
CA SER A 47 22.60 -12.30 -37.27
C SER A 47 22.30 -11.03 -38.05
N ASN A 48 23.32 -10.22 -38.29
CA ASN A 48 23.23 -9.05 -39.16
C ASN A 48 23.00 -9.40 -40.64
N THR A 49 23.12 -10.67 -41.05
CA THR A 49 22.88 -11.07 -42.46
C THR A 49 21.45 -11.50 -42.71
N THR A 50 20.80 -12.11 -41.71
CA THR A 50 19.41 -12.60 -41.80
C THR A 50 18.45 -11.65 -41.09
N GLY A 51 18.85 -11.07 -39.96
CA GLY A 51 18.00 -10.32 -39.04
C GLY A 51 17.34 -11.20 -37.97
N GLU A 52 17.66 -12.50 -37.94
CA GLU A 52 17.00 -13.52 -37.10
C GLU A 52 17.94 -14.05 -36.01
N LEU A 53 17.35 -14.64 -34.96
CA LEU A 53 18.10 -15.33 -33.91
C LEU A 53 18.80 -16.56 -34.48
N MET A 54 20.12 -16.64 -34.32
CA MET A 54 20.98 -17.66 -34.93
C MET A 54 22.09 -18.09 -33.97
N MET A 55 22.08 -19.35 -33.55
CA MET A 55 23.05 -19.88 -32.58
C MET A 55 24.07 -20.85 -33.19
N GLU A 56 23.69 -21.61 -34.23
CA GLU A 56 24.53 -22.68 -34.76
C GLU A 56 25.44 -22.22 -35.89
N GLU A 57 24.88 -21.60 -36.94
CA GLU A 57 25.65 -21.24 -38.15
C GLU A 57 26.78 -20.25 -37.86
N VAL A 58 26.60 -19.35 -36.88
CA VAL A 58 27.62 -18.37 -36.47
C VAL A 58 28.90 -19.04 -35.94
N ALA A 59 28.80 -20.29 -35.49
CA ALA A 59 29.93 -21.10 -35.05
C ALA A 59 30.66 -21.80 -36.21
N SER A 60 30.73 -21.17 -37.39
CA SER A 60 31.38 -21.74 -38.57
C SER A 60 32.19 -20.71 -39.36
N ALA A 61 33.29 -21.15 -39.97
CA ALA A 61 34.10 -20.31 -40.86
C ALA A 61 33.31 -19.81 -42.08
N GLU A 62 32.40 -20.64 -42.61
CA GLU A 62 31.61 -20.30 -43.80
C GLU A 62 30.65 -19.13 -43.52
N TYR A 63 30.07 -19.06 -42.31
CA TYR A 63 29.25 -17.93 -41.92
C TYR A 63 30.02 -16.60 -42.00
N TRP A 64 31.25 -16.55 -41.48
CA TRP A 64 32.06 -15.33 -41.47
C TRP A 64 32.55 -14.94 -42.86
N ALA A 65 32.93 -15.92 -43.69
CA ALA A 65 33.28 -15.69 -45.09
C ALA A 65 32.07 -15.09 -45.86
N ARG A 66 30.88 -15.67 -45.68
CA ARG A 66 29.63 -15.15 -46.27
C ARG A 66 29.30 -13.75 -45.76
N HIS A 67 29.48 -13.49 -44.45
CA HIS A 67 29.19 -12.20 -43.83
C HIS A 67 30.01 -11.04 -44.45
N MET A 68 31.25 -11.30 -44.89
CA MET A 68 32.09 -10.29 -45.54
C MET A 68 31.48 -9.73 -46.84
N LEU A 69 30.66 -10.54 -47.53
CA LEU A 69 29.98 -10.17 -48.78
C LEU A 69 28.53 -9.77 -48.56
N ALA A 70 27.84 -10.43 -47.64
CA ALA A 70 26.41 -10.25 -47.43
C ALA A 70 26.09 -8.84 -46.91
N PRO A 71 24.96 -8.23 -47.33
CA PRO A 71 24.54 -6.94 -46.81
C PRO A 71 24.20 -7.03 -45.32
N VAL A 72 24.57 -5.99 -44.59
CA VAL A 72 24.25 -5.85 -43.16
C VAL A 72 22.83 -5.32 -43.00
N LYS A 73 21.91 -6.20 -42.61
CA LYS A 73 20.51 -5.93 -42.29
C LYS A 73 20.34 -5.39 -40.87
N PHE A 74 21.06 -4.32 -40.52
CA PHE A 74 21.08 -3.76 -39.17
C PHE A 74 19.68 -3.37 -38.66
N GLN A 75 18.90 -2.68 -39.50
CA GLN A 75 17.53 -2.27 -39.15
C GLN A 75 16.66 -3.49 -38.78
N VAL A 76 16.68 -4.54 -39.59
CA VAL A 76 15.92 -5.77 -39.34
C VAL A 76 16.34 -6.44 -38.03
N GLY A 77 17.64 -6.39 -37.71
CA GLY A 77 18.14 -6.90 -36.42
C GLY A 77 17.58 -6.13 -35.22
N ILE A 78 17.55 -4.79 -35.29
CA ILE A 78 16.96 -3.95 -34.23
C ILE A 78 15.45 -4.17 -34.13
N GLU A 79 14.73 -4.30 -35.24
CA GLU A 79 13.29 -4.60 -35.22
C GLU A 79 13.01 -5.95 -34.56
N THR A 80 13.84 -6.96 -34.82
CA THR A 80 13.74 -8.28 -34.17
C THR A 80 14.04 -8.19 -32.67
N LEU A 81 15.02 -7.36 -32.29
CA LEU A 81 15.33 -7.10 -30.88
C LEU A 81 14.13 -6.44 -30.16
N CYS A 82 13.51 -5.44 -30.78
CA CYS A 82 12.32 -4.76 -30.23
C CYS A 82 11.12 -5.69 -30.05
N LYS A 83 10.96 -6.69 -30.93
CA LYS A 83 9.90 -7.71 -30.79
C LYS A 83 10.15 -8.72 -29.67
N SER A 84 11.39 -8.86 -29.22
CA SER A 84 11.80 -9.90 -28.27
C SER A 84 11.83 -9.44 -26.80
N TYR A 85 11.20 -8.30 -26.48
CA TYR A 85 11.23 -7.64 -25.16
C TYR A 85 12.64 -7.36 -24.65
N CYS A 86 13.30 -6.35 -25.23
CA CYS A 86 14.61 -5.86 -24.81
C CYS A 86 14.46 -4.59 -23.98
N ASP A 87 15.07 -4.55 -22.79
CA ASP A 87 14.96 -3.41 -21.87
C ASP A 87 15.89 -2.24 -22.24
N LEU A 88 17.06 -2.52 -22.82
CA LEU A 88 18.02 -1.51 -23.27
C LEU A 88 19.05 -2.08 -24.26
N VAL A 89 19.71 -1.18 -25.00
CA VAL A 89 20.83 -1.51 -25.90
C VAL A 89 22.09 -0.80 -25.44
N VAL A 90 23.18 -1.57 -25.31
CA VAL A 90 24.53 -1.02 -25.15
C VAL A 90 25.28 -1.09 -26.48
N GLU A 91 25.68 0.05 -27.01
CA GLU A 91 26.60 0.11 -28.15
C GLU A 91 28.02 -0.14 -27.66
N VAL A 92 28.53 -1.34 -27.96
CA VAL A 92 29.90 -1.75 -27.65
C VAL A 92 30.83 -1.34 -28.78
N GLY A 93 31.69 -0.36 -28.52
CA GLY A 93 32.67 0.12 -29.48
C GLY A 93 33.43 1.35 -28.99
N PRO A 94 34.44 1.81 -29.74
CA PRO A 94 35.26 2.97 -29.35
C PRO A 94 34.51 4.31 -29.44
N HIS A 95 33.33 4.34 -30.06
CA HIS A 95 32.48 5.51 -30.21
C HIS A 95 31.03 5.12 -30.56
N THR A 96 30.12 6.09 -30.50
CA THR A 96 28.68 5.96 -30.77
C THR A 96 28.37 6.18 -32.25
N VAL A 97 28.63 5.18 -33.08
CA VAL A 97 28.36 5.21 -34.52
C VAL A 97 26.92 4.75 -34.82
N LEU A 98 26.41 3.78 -34.06
CA LEU A 98 25.16 3.08 -34.34
C LEU A 98 23.97 3.60 -33.52
N SER A 99 24.23 4.28 -32.40
CA SER A 99 23.21 4.78 -31.48
C SER A 99 22.09 5.57 -32.17
N ALA A 100 22.44 6.43 -33.14
CA ALA A 100 21.46 7.18 -33.91
C ALA A 100 20.59 6.29 -34.79
N ASN A 101 21.17 5.26 -35.43
CA ASN A 101 20.46 4.33 -36.29
C ASN A 101 19.48 3.44 -35.48
N VAL A 102 19.85 3.06 -34.25
CA VAL A 102 18.93 2.36 -33.34
C VAL A 102 17.72 3.24 -33.04
N LYS A 103 17.95 4.50 -32.62
CA LYS A 103 16.86 5.44 -32.30
C LYS A 103 15.95 5.70 -33.50
N LEU A 104 16.52 5.87 -34.70
CA LEU A 104 15.73 6.03 -35.91
C LEU A 104 14.89 4.79 -36.23
N THR A 105 15.45 3.60 -36.04
CA THR A 105 14.71 2.33 -36.26
C THR A 105 13.55 2.20 -35.27
N VAL A 106 13.80 2.46 -33.99
CA VAL A 106 12.76 2.42 -32.95
C VAL A 106 11.66 3.46 -33.22
N ALA A 107 12.04 4.69 -33.59
CA ALA A 107 11.06 5.71 -33.96
C ALA A 107 10.23 5.32 -35.20
N ALA A 108 10.83 4.65 -36.18
CA ALA A 108 10.14 4.19 -37.38
C ALA A 108 9.10 3.08 -37.12
N LEU A 109 9.24 2.32 -36.02
CA LEU A 109 8.23 1.34 -35.61
C LEU A 109 6.90 2.00 -35.19
N ASN A 110 6.92 3.29 -34.84
CA ASN A 110 5.76 4.08 -34.43
C ASN A 110 4.87 3.39 -33.37
N ASN A 111 5.52 2.70 -32.43
CA ASN A 111 4.86 2.02 -31.32
C ASN A 111 5.19 2.75 -30.00
N PRO A 112 4.21 3.41 -29.35
CA PRO A 112 4.45 4.15 -28.12
C PRO A 112 4.82 3.27 -26.92
N ASP A 113 4.53 1.97 -26.98
CA ASP A 113 4.85 1.02 -25.90
C ASP A 113 6.32 0.55 -25.95
N ILE A 114 7.07 0.92 -26.99
CA ILE A 114 8.49 0.55 -27.15
C ILE A 114 9.36 1.77 -26.87
N GLU A 115 9.87 1.83 -25.64
CA GLU A 115 10.96 2.74 -25.27
C GLU A 115 12.24 1.91 -25.10
N LEU A 116 13.25 2.19 -25.93
CA LEU A 116 14.52 1.45 -25.91
C LEU A 116 15.69 2.40 -25.63
N PRO A 117 16.13 2.51 -24.36
CA PRO A 117 17.35 3.23 -24.00
C PRO A 117 18.55 2.72 -24.80
N VAL A 118 19.35 3.64 -25.35
CA VAL A 118 20.57 3.34 -26.09
C VAL A 118 21.76 3.98 -25.39
N ILE A 119 22.60 3.14 -24.80
CA ILE A 119 23.71 3.51 -23.93
C ILE A 119 25.03 3.23 -24.65
N ALA A 120 26.02 4.09 -24.46
CA ALA A 120 27.32 3.97 -25.12
C ALA A 120 28.38 3.42 -24.19
N SER A 121 29.12 2.38 -24.60
CA SER A 121 30.22 1.86 -23.78
C SER A 121 31.48 2.74 -23.81
N ALA A 122 31.68 3.53 -24.87
CA ALA A 122 32.80 4.47 -24.98
C ALA A 122 32.48 5.66 -25.90
N ARG A 123 33.26 6.74 -25.77
CA ARG A 123 33.18 7.92 -26.63
C ARG A 123 34.56 8.38 -27.04
N ARG A 124 34.69 8.78 -28.31
CA ARG A 124 35.94 9.32 -28.85
C ARG A 124 36.37 10.57 -28.07
N LYS A 125 37.67 10.69 -27.78
CA LYS A 125 38.28 11.81 -27.02
C LYS A 125 37.70 12.00 -25.62
N ARG A 126 37.20 10.93 -25.01
CA ARG A 126 36.80 10.88 -23.60
C ARG A 126 37.60 9.80 -22.90
N ASP A 127 37.73 9.95 -21.60
CA ASP A 127 38.32 8.91 -20.77
C ASP A 127 37.46 7.64 -20.85
N GLY A 128 38.12 6.50 -21.06
CA GLY A 128 37.44 5.23 -21.30
C GLY A 128 36.80 4.66 -20.04
N ILE A 129 37.44 4.83 -18.88
CA ILE A 129 36.91 4.29 -17.61
C ILE A 129 35.73 5.12 -17.14
N ASP A 130 35.78 6.44 -17.26
CA ASP A 130 34.68 7.32 -16.88
C ASP A 130 33.42 7.04 -17.70
N VAL A 131 33.55 6.88 -19.03
CA VAL A 131 32.40 6.59 -19.90
C VAL A 131 31.84 5.20 -19.62
N PHE A 132 32.71 4.21 -19.36
CA PHE A 132 32.27 2.86 -19.04
C PHE A 132 31.55 2.79 -17.68
N LEU A 133 32.05 3.48 -16.64
CA LEU A 133 31.37 3.56 -15.35
C LEU A 133 30.02 4.29 -15.46
N HIS A 134 29.93 5.33 -16.28
CA HIS A 134 28.65 5.98 -16.58
C HIS A 134 27.68 5.04 -17.29
N CYS A 135 28.15 4.27 -18.28
CA CYS A 135 27.37 3.24 -18.96
C CYS A 135 26.80 2.22 -17.96
N LEU A 136 27.60 1.76 -17.00
CA LEU A 136 27.13 0.86 -15.94
C LEU A 136 26.10 1.53 -15.02
N GLY A 137 26.30 2.81 -14.68
CA GLY A 137 25.33 3.59 -13.90
C GLY A 137 23.99 3.75 -14.62
N GLU A 138 23.99 4.02 -15.92
CA GLU A 138 22.78 4.10 -16.74
C GLU A 138 22.08 2.73 -16.84
N CYS A 139 22.86 1.65 -17.03
CA CYS A 139 22.32 0.29 -17.01
C CYS A 139 21.64 -0.05 -15.67
N TYR A 140 22.30 0.30 -14.56
CA TYR A 140 21.74 0.11 -13.21
C TYR A 140 20.48 0.95 -12.98
N GLY A 141 20.47 2.21 -13.47
CA GLY A 141 19.30 3.08 -13.42
C GLY A 141 18.11 2.56 -14.24
N CYS A 142 18.37 1.79 -15.30
CA CYS A 142 17.35 1.07 -16.06
C CYS A 142 16.91 -0.26 -15.40
N GLY A 143 17.43 -0.59 -14.21
CA GLY A 143 17.06 -1.78 -13.45
C GLY A 143 17.90 -3.03 -13.70
N LEU A 144 18.98 -2.95 -14.49
CA LEU A 144 19.86 -4.11 -14.69
C LEU A 144 20.63 -4.45 -13.40
N PRO A 145 20.70 -5.75 -13.02
CA PRO A 145 21.45 -6.18 -11.85
C PRO A 145 22.95 -6.19 -12.15
N ILE A 146 23.66 -5.15 -11.71
CA ILE A 146 25.12 -5.08 -11.83
C ILE A 146 25.78 -5.77 -10.63
N ASP A 147 26.67 -6.72 -10.89
CA ASP A 147 27.52 -7.35 -9.87
C ASP A 147 28.67 -6.41 -9.47
N TRP A 148 28.35 -5.48 -8.57
CA TRP A 148 29.31 -4.50 -8.04
C TRP A 148 30.47 -5.16 -7.29
N ASP A 149 30.25 -6.32 -6.66
CA ASP A 149 31.30 -7.04 -5.93
C ASP A 149 32.37 -7.56 -6.88
N ASN A 150 31.98 -8.12 -8.03
CA ASN A 150 32.92 -8.57 -9.05
C ASN A 150 33.70 -7.40 -9.67
N LEU A 151 33.01 -6.31 -10.01
CA LEU A 151 33.64 -5.09 -10.51
C LEU A 151 34.69 -4.56 -9.52
N ASN A 152 34.31 -4.45 -8.25
CA ASN A 152 35.20 -3.97 -7.19
C ASN A 152 36.38 -4.91 -6.98
N ARG A 153 36.17 -6.24 -6.93
CA ARG A 153 37.27 -7.21 -6.75
C ARG A 153 38.36 -7.10 -7.82
N GLN A 154 37.97 -6.95 -9.09
CA GLN A 154 38.92 -6.89 -10.22
C GLN A 154 39.67 -5.55 -10.29
N TRP A 155 39.02 -4.45 -9.92
CA TRP A 155 39.64 -3.12 -9.93
C TRP A 155 40.61 -2.92 -8.76
N LEU A 156 40.31 -3.60 -7.65
CA LEU A 156 41.06 -3.54 -6.38
C LEU A 156 42.21 -4.54 -6.28
N SER A 157 42.40 -5.44 -7.26
CA SER A 157 43.47 -6.43 -7.27
C SER A 157 44.83 -5.91 -7.79
N GLY A 158 44.92 -4.63 -8.19
CA GLY A 158 46.18 -3.99 -8.54
C GLY A 158 47.02 -3.66 -7.30
N GLU A 159 47.85 -4.61 -6.84
CA GLU A 159 49.07 -4.56 -5.99
C GLU A 159 49.17 -3.62 -4.76
N SER A 160 48.15 -2.84 -4.46
CA SER A 160 48.02 -2.04 -3.25
C SER A 160 46.70 -2.44 -2.59
N GLN A 161 46.82 -3.34 -1.61
CA GLN A 161 45.71 -3.84 -0.78
C GLN A 161 44.63 -2.77 -0.52
N PRO A 162 43.34 -3.03 -0.79
CA PRO A 162 42.31 -2.09 -0.43
C PRO A 162 41.99 -2.26 1.05
N ARG A 163 42.44 -1.30 1.86
CA ARG A 163 41.91 -1.06 3.22
C ARG A 163 40.47 -0.52 3.21
N TYR A 164 39.69 -0.79 2.17
CA TYR A 164 38.38 -0.17 1.91
C TYR A 164 37.26 -1.19 1.65
N SER A 165 37.29 -2.37 2.27
CA SER A 165 36.08 -3.23 2.38
C SER A 165 35.09 -2.76 3.46
N ARG A 166 35.31 -1.57 4.06
CA ARG A 166 34.30 -0.98 4.94
C ARG A 166 33.22 -0.36 4.07
N SER A 167 32.15 -1.11 3.85
CA SER A 167 30.85 -0.57 3.45
C SER A 167 30.58 0.69 4.28
N LEU A 168 30.68 1.86 3.65
CA LEU A 168 30.33 3.10 4.31
C LEU A 168 28.81 3.14 4.43
N ARG A 169 28.30 3.34 5.66
CA ARG A 169 26.88 3.55 5.85
C ARG A 169 26.54 4.95 5.33
N LEU A 170 25.89 4.98 4.17
CA LEU A 170 25.29 6.20 3.64
C LEU A 170 24.00 6.52 4.42
N PRO A 171 23.52 7.77 4.40
CA PRO A 171 22.20 8.11 4.94
C PRO A 171 21.12 7.17 4.40
N ASN A 172 20.18 6.79 5.26
CA ASN A 172 19.08 5.92 4.88
C ASN A 172 18.17 6.58 3.84
N TYR A 173 17.38 5.76 3.14
CA TYR A 173 16.41 6.20 2.15
C TYR A 173 15.58 7.38 2.66
N PRO A 174 15.56 8.53 1.96
CA PRO A 174 14.77 9.69 2.36
C PRO A 174 13.30 9.42 2.05
N PHE A 175 12.60 8.73 2.96
CA PHE A 175 11.18 8.48 2.83
C PHE A 175 10.41 9.76 2.51
N GLN A 176 9.50 9.69 1.53
CA GLN A 176 8.56 10.76 1.27
C GLN A 176 7.57 10.82 2.44
N ARG A 177 7.88 11.64 3.44
CA ARG A 177 7.10 11.77 4.67
C ARG A 177 5.74 12.38 4.34
N GLN A 178 4.72 11.55 4.31
CA GLN A 178 3.32 11.94 4.25
C GLN A 178 2.61 11.45 5.51
N THR A 179 1.65 12.25 5.95
CA THR A 179 0.91 12.00 7.18
C THR A 179 -0.30 11.12 6.87
N PHE A 180 -0.22 9.83 7.23
CA PHE A 180 -1.30 8.87 7.10
C PHE A 180 -1.80 8.43 8.48
N TRP A 181 -2.41 9.36 9.22
CA TRP A 181 -3.15 9.03 10.44
C TRP A 181 -4.64 8.89 10.11
N PHE A 182 -5.35 8.02 10.83
CA PHE A 182 -6.80 8.12 10.89
C PHE A 182 -7.14 9.52 11.41
N ALA A 183 -7.84 10.31 10.59
CA ALA A 183 -8.36 11.58 11.05
C ALA A 183 -9.46 11.26 12.06
N GLU A 184 -9.15 11.36 13.35
CA GLU A 184 -10.20 11.59 14.35
C GLU A 184 -10.92 12.87 13.92
N SER A 185 -12.24 12.75 13.77
CA SER A 185 -13.11 13.87 13.44
C SER A 185 -13.01 14.91 14.55
N GLN A 186 -12.13 15.90 14.34
CA GLN A 186 -11.94 17.17 15.06
C GLN A 186 -10.72 17.30 16.00
N PRO A 187 -10.18 18.52 16.13
CA PRO A 187 -8.97 18.81 16.91
C PRO A 187 -9.13 18.48 18.39
N ARG A 188 -8.03 18.01 18.99
CA ARG A 188 -7.86 17.76 20.44
C ARG A 188 -8.30 18.90 21.37
N GLU A 189 -8.48 20.12 20.87
CA GLU A 189 -8.83 21.30 21.68
C GLU A 189 -10.19 21.18 22.39
N ARG A 190 -11.15 20.41 21.86
CA ARG A 190 -12.45 20.19 22.52
C ARG A 190 -12.46 19.00 23.49
N TRP A 191 -11.44 18.14 23.42
CA TRP A 191 -11.31 16.98 24.29
C TRP A 191 -10.79 17.37 25.68
N ASP A 192 -9.95 18.41 25.76
CA ASP A 192 -9.41 18.91 27.04
C ASP A 192 -10.47 19.66 27.88
N GLU A 193 -11.45 20.33 27.26
CA GLU A 193 -12.54 21.01 28.00
C GLU A 193 -13.53 20.01 28.64
N LEU A 194 -13.80 18.88 27.97
CA LEU A 194 -14.70 17.83 28.48
C LEU A 194 -14.04 16.92 29.55
N GLN A 195 -12.70 16.93 29.65
CA GLN A 195 -11.91 16.18 30.65
C GLN A 195 -11.75 16.92 31.99
N SER A 196 -12.24 18.17 32.13
CA SER A 196 -11.99 18.99 33.33
C SER A 196 -12.66 18.47 34.61
N HIS A 197 -13.48 17.42 34.56
CA HIS A 197 -14.07 16.79 35.74
C HIS A 197 -13.93 15.25 35.75
N GLY A 198 -12.69 14.77 35.82
CA GLY A 198 -12.40 13.37 36.16
C GLY A 198 -11.03 12.91 35.68
N ASN A 199 -10.05 12.91 36.58
CA ASN A 199 -8.72 12.34 36.30
C ASN A 199 -8.81 10.82 36.06
N ALA A 200 -8.75 10.37 34.80
CA ALA A 200 -8.18 9.06 34.46
C ALA A 200 -7.66 9.04 33.01
N SER A 201 -6.34 9.03 32.91
CA SER A 201 -5.58 8.73 31.71
C SER A 201 -5.96 7.36 31.14
N GLY A 202 -6.27 7.31 29.84
CA GLY A 202 -5.83 6.21 28.97
C GLY A 202 -6.56 4.86 29.05
N SER A 203 -7.89 4.82 28.84
CA SER A 203 -8.51 3.64 28.25
C SER A 203 -9.15 4.01 26.92
N MET A 204 -8.54 3.56 25.82
CA MET A 204 -9.04 3.76 24.45
C MET A 204 -10.28 2.93 24.13
N ILE A 205 -10.90 2.25 25.10
CA ILE A 205 -12.17 1.54 24.94
C ILE A 205 -12.91 1.59 26.30
N SER A 206 -13.45 2.75 26.67
CA SER A 206 -14.49 2.79 27.69
C SER A 206 -15.83 2.55 27.00
N GLY A 207 -16.49 1.43 27.31
CA GLY A 207 -17.89 1.22 26.93
C GLY A 207 -18.81 2.34 27.47
N PRO A 208 -20.14 2.24 27.30
CA PRO A 208 -21.06 3.34 27.62
C PRO A 208 -21.05 3.77 29.10
N LEU A 209 -20.43 3.00 30.00
CA LEU A 209 -20.24 3.36 31.41
C LEU A 209 -19.31 4.58 31.61
N GLY A 210 -18.35 4.81 30.70
CA GLY A 210 -17.41 5.92 30.80
C GLY A 210 -16.24 5.68 31.76
N GLN A 211 -15.82 6.74 32.46
CA GLN A 211 -14.65 6.72 33.35
C GLN A 211 -15.05 6.70 34.82
N PRO A 212 -14.33 5.97 35.70
CA PRO A 212 -14.56 6.04 37.13
C PRO A 212 -14.18 7.41 37.70
N LEU A 213 -14.96 7.93 38.65
CA LEU A 213 -14.71 9.18 39.35
C LEU A 213 -14.11 8.91 40.74
N SER A 214 -13.03 9.62 41.05
CA SER A 214 -12.45 9.67 42.41
C SER A 214 -12.88 10.96 43.10
N LEU A 215 -13.73 10.86 44.13
CA LEU A 215 -14.22 12.02 44.87
C LEU A 215 -13.23 12.43 45.98
N ALA A 216 -13.06 13.74 46.19
CA ALA A 216 -12.11 14.28 47.17
C ALA A 216 -12.40 13.87 48.62
N ALA A 217 -13.67 13.58 48.95
CA ALA A 217 -14.07 13.09 50.27
C ALA A 217 -13.89 11.56 50.45
N GLY A 218 -13.35 10.87 49.43
CA GLY A 218 -13.37 9.41 49.33
C GLY A 218 -14.68 8.89 48.72
N ASN A 219 -14.63 7.67 48.21
CA ASN A 219 -15.75 7.00 47.58
C ASN A 219 -16.38 6.01 48.57
N SER A 220 -17.56 6.34 49.13
CA SER A 220 -18.40 5.35 49.81
C SER A 220 -19.18 4.47 48.81
N LEU A 221 -19.27 4.92 47.57
CA LEU A 221 -19.93 4.28 46.44
C LEU A 221 -19.02 4.40 45.21
N ASP A 222 -19.22 3.53 44.22
CA ASP A 222 -18.51 3.66 42.94
C ASP A 222 -19.27 4.58 42.00
N TYR A 223 -18.56 5.55 41.44
CA TYR A 223 -19.11 6.56 40.53
C TYR A 223 -18.43 6.44 39.18
N TYR A 224 -19.22 6.54 38.11
CA TYR A 224 -18.73 6.58 36.74
C TYR A 224 -19.38 7.73 35.98
N GLN A 225 -18.69 8.28 34.99
CA GLN A 225 -19.21 9.38 34.19
C GLN A 225 -18.82 9.27 32.73
N ILE A 226 -19.78 9.62 31.86
CA ILE A 226 -19.57 9.77 30.43
C ILE A 226 -20.26 11.04 29.94
N ASN A 227 -19.61 11.72 28.99
CA ASN A 227 -20.22 12.80 28.23
C ASN A 227 -20.69 12.23 26.89
N VAL A 228 -21.96 12.44 26.56
CA VAL A 228 -22.56 11.93 25.33
C VAL A 228 -23.27 13.05 24.58
N SER A 229 -23.14 13.06 23.27
CA SER A 229 -23.85 13.96 22.36
C SER A 229 -24.38 13.16 21.18
N ASN A 230 -25.15 13.79 20.30
CA ASN A 230 -25.55 13.15 19.05
C ASN A 230 -24.34 12.70 18.21
N GLN A 231 -23.19 13.38 18.30
CA GLN A 231 -21.98 13.05 17.54
C GLN A 231 -20.98 12.17 18.28
N HIS A 232 -21.15 11.98 19.59
CA HIS A 232 -20.18 11.28 20.43
C HIS A 232 -20.83 10.35 21.47
N PRO A 233 -20.47 9.05 21.45
CA PRO A 233 -19.76 8.35 20.39
C PRO A 233 -20.53 8.33 19.05
N SER A 234 -19.81 8.27 17.93
CA SER A 234 -20.37 8.48 16.58
C SER A 234 -21.48 7.51 16.20
N PHE A 235 -21.48 6.29 16.75
CA PHE A 235 -22.53 5.31 16.49
C PHE A 235 -23.90 5.75 17.02
N LEU A 236 -23.97 6.66 17.99
CA LEU A 236 -25.25 7.12 18.54
C LEU A 236 -26.11 7.85 17.51
N GLN A 237 -25.52 8.47 16.49
CA GLN A 237 -26.27 9.09 15.38
C GLN A 237 -27.23 8.11 14.69
N ASP A 238 -26.95 6.82 14.74
CA ASP A 238 -27.74 5.78 14.10
C ASP A 238 -28.89 5.27 14.99
N HIS A 239 -29.04 5.73 16.23
CA HIS A 239 -30.20 5.41 17.07
C HIS A 239 -31.19 6.58 17.13
N GLN A 240 -32.00 6.69 16.08
CA GLN A 240 -32.99 7.77 15.96
C GLN A 240 -34.41 7.28 16.22
N ILE A 241 -35.17 8.07 16.98
CA ILE A 241 -36.59 7.87 17.26
C ILE A 241 -37.32 9.16 16.91
N PHE A 242 -38.25 9.10 15.96
CA PHE A 242 -38.95 10.24 15.36
C PHE A 242 -37.99 11.30 14.82
N GLY A 243 -36.87 10.87 14.23
CA GLY A 243 -35.81 11.74 13.70
C GLY A 243 -34.88 12.37 14.75
N GLU A 244 -35.12 12.16 16.05
CA GLU A 244 -34.27 12.64 17.13
C GLU A 244 -33.27 11.56 17.55
N VAL A 245 -32.01 11.94 17.80
CA VAL A 245 -31.02 11.01 18.34
C VAL A 245 -31.32 10.78 19.82
N VAL A 246 -31.64 9.55 20.19
CA VAL A 246 -32.01 9.19 21.57
C VAL A 246 -31.01 8.17 22.09
N PHE A 247 -30.49 8.36 23.30
CA PHE A 247 -29.62 7.37 23.94
C PHE A 247 -30.37 6.03 24.06
N PRO A 248 -29.80 4.92 23.54
CA PRO A 248 -30.51 3.65 23.51
C PRO A 248 -30.83 3.11 24.90
N ALA A 249 -32.04 2.55 25.07
CA ALA A 249 -32.40 1.85 26.30
C ALA A 249 -31.45 0.66 26.58
N ALA A 250 -31.01 -0.03 25.53
CA ALA A 250 -29.99 -1.08 25.64
C ALA A 250 -28.64 -0.55 26.14
N GLY A 251 -28.30 0.71 25.83
CA GLY A 251 -27.11 1.37 26.38
C GLY A 251 -27.22 1.60 27.87
N PHE A 252 -28.41 1.97 28.38
CA PHE A 252 -28.62 2.07 29.83
C PHE A 252 -28.50 0.70 30.51
N LEU A 253 -29.05 -0.35 29.91
CA LEU A 253 -28.91 -1.72 30.44
C LEU A 253 -27.44 -2.15 30.50
N ASP A 254 -26.67 -1.84 29.46
CA ASP A 254 -25.23 -2.12 29.43
C ASP A 254 -24.47 -1.33 30.51
N MET A 255 -24.82 -0.06 30.74
CA MET A 255 -24.27 0.75 31.83
C MET A 255 -24.60 0.16 33.21
N LEU A 256 -25.86 -0.24 33.45
CA LEU A 256 -26.26 -0.87 34.71
C LEU A 256 -25.51 -2.18 34.93
N ALA A 257 -25.43 -3.04 33.91
CA ALA A 257 -24.76 -4.33 33.98
C ALA A 257 -23.25 -4.17 34.21
N THR A 258 -22.61 -3.30 33.43
CA THR A 258 -21.17 -3.03 33.53
C THR A 258 -20.82 -2.42 34.88
N ALA A 259 -21.64 -1.51 35.42
CA ALA A 259 -21.40 -0.93 36.74
C ALA A 259 -21.57 -1.95 37.87
N ALA A 260 -22.53 -2.87 37.75
CA ALA A 260 -22.77 -3.94 38.71
C ALA A 260 -21.60 -4.95 38.78
N CYS A 261 -20.94 -5.20 37.65
CA CYS A 261 -19.74 -6.04 37.59
C CYS A 261 -18.50 -5.26 38.09
N SER A 262 -18.00 -5.57 39.28
CA SER A 262 -16.68 -5.04 39.71
C SER A 262 -15.57 -5.94 39.19
N ALA A 263 -14.32 -5.45 39.17
CA ALA A 263 -13.16 -6.26 38.79
C ALA A 263 -12.97 -7.54 39.64
N GLN A 264 -13.69 -7.67 40.77
CA GLN A 264 -13.59 -8.78 41.72
C GLN A 264 -14.83 -9.69 41.72
N GLN A 265 -15.92 -9.31 41.04
CA GLN A 265 -17.16 -10.09 40.98
C GLN A 265 -17.54 -10.36 39.53
N VAL A 266 -17.23 -11.58 39.09
CA VAL A 266 -17.56 -12.11 37.77
C VAL A 266 -18.51 -13.28 37.97
N GLY A 267 -19.69 -13.22 37.35
CA GLY A 267 -20.74 -14.23 37.43
C GLY A 267 -21.97 -13.81 36.64
N ASP A 268 -22.99 -14.67 36.57
CA ASP A 268 -24.23 -14.34 35.86
C ASP A 268 -24.99 -13.27 36.63
N LEU A 269 -25.26 -12.16 35.95
CA LEU A 269 -25.91 -10.99 36.54
C LEU A 269 -27.40 -11.00 36.20
N LEU A 270 -28.25 -10.92 37.23
CA LEU A 270 -29.66 -10.64 37.07
C LEU A 270 -29.93 -9.16 37.35
N LEU A 271 -30.32 -8.42 36.31
CA LEU A 271 -30.94 -7.11 36.45
C LEU A 271 -32.45 -7.27 36.68
N SER A 272 -32.97 -6.60 37.69
CA SER A 272 -34.38 -6.62 38.06
C SER A 272 -34.88 -5.23 38.40
N ASN A 273 -36.19 -5.01 38.35
CA ASN A 273 -36.81 -3.72 38.65
C ASN A 273 -36.19 -2.53 37.88
N VAL A 274 -35.75 -2.77 36.63
CA VAL A 274 -35.19 -1.70 35.81
C VAL A 274 -36.29 -0.74 35.40
N VAL A 275 -36.13 0.52 35.77
CA VAL A 275 -37.05 1.61 35.43
C VAL A 275 -36.29 2.70 34.70
N ILE A 276 -36.68 2.97 33.45
CA ILE A 276 -36.24 4.14 32.69
C ILE A 276 -37.32 5.20 32.88
N HIS A 277 -37.06 6.19 33.73
CA HIS A 277 -38.03 7.25 34.06
C HIS A 277 -38.27 8.19 32.88
N ARG A 278 -37.26 8.42 32.04
CA ARG A 278 -37.29 9.38 30.93
C ARG A 278 -36.31 8.97 29.84
N SER A 279 -36.58 9.39 28.61
CA SER A 279 -35.60 9.33 27.52
C SER A 279 -34.45 10.32 27.74
N CYS A 280 -33.31 10.04 27.11
CA CYS A 280 -32.19 10.96 26.99
C CYS A 280 -32.04 11.33 25.51
N VAL A 281 -32.61 12.46 25.12
CA VAL A 281 -32.46 13.02 23.77
C VAL A 281 -31.10 13.71 23.70
N LEU A 282 -30.36 13.47 22.62
CA LEU A 282 -28.99 13.91 22.43
C LEU A 282 -28.94 14.94 21.30
N ASN A 283 -28.27 16.05 21.59
CA ASN A 283 -28.06 17.15 20.64
C ASN A 283 -26.55 17.36 20.44
N ASP A 284 -26.16 18.42 19.72
CA ASP A 284 -24.75 18.77 19.52
C ASP A 284 -24.03 19.14 20.84
N GLU A 285 -24.77 19.65 21.83
CA GLU A 285 -24.26 19.87 23.17
C GLU A 285 -24.24 18.56 23.97
N ALA A 286 -23.09 18.25 24.57
CA ALA A 286 -22.91 17.01 25.32
C ALA A 286 -23.62 17.06 26.67
N VAL A 287 -24.47 16.08 26.96
CA VAL A 287 -25.03 15.84 28.29
C VAL A 287 -24.11 14.93 29.09
N VAL A 288 -24.17 15.05 30.42
CA VAL A 288 -23.38 14.21 31.32
C VAL A 288 -24.28 13.12 31.90
N LEU A 289 -23.88 11.86 31.74
CA LEU A 289 -24.47 10.73 32.43
C LEU A 289 -23.53 10.29 33.54
N GLN A 290 -24.04 10.26 34.77
CA GLN A 290 -23.32 9.76 35.94
C GLN A 290 -24.00 8.50 36.45
N THR A 291 -23.23 7.41 36.52
CA THR A 291 -23.68 6.13 37.06
C THR A 291 -23.18 5.99 38.49
N VAL A 292 -24.08 5.66 39.40
CA VAL A 292 -23.80 5.46 40.82
C VAL A 292 -24.14 4.02 41.16
N ARG A 293 -23.13 3.27 41.60
CA ARG A 293 -23.27 1.89 42.03
C ARG A 293 -23.43 1.83 43.54
N HIS A 294 -24.55 1.28 43.99
CA HIS A 294 -24.82 0.87 45.36
C HIS A 294 -24.58 -0.64 45.53
N SER A 295 -24.77 -1.17 46.74
CA SER A 295 -24.55 -2.59 47.05
C SER A 295 -25.40 -3.56 46.23
N ASP A 296 -26.64 -3.17 45.91
CA ASP A 296 -27.70 -4.00 45.32
C ASP A 296 -28.47 -3.27 44.21
N ARG A 297 -28.07 -2.03 43.90
CA ARG A 297 -28.75 -1.16 42.94
C ARG A 297 -27.76 -0.30 42.18
N VAL A 298 -28.08 0.00 40.92
CA VAL A 298 -27.38 1.00 40.12
C VAL A 298 -28.37 2.08 39.67
N GLU A 299 -27.93 3.33 39.75
CA GLU A 299 -28.69 4.51 39.35
C GLU A 299 -27.91 5.30 38.30
N ILE A 300 -28.60 5.83 37.29
CA ILE A 300 -28.03 6.70 36.28
C ILE A 300 -28.72 8.06 36.36
N PHE A 301 -27.91 9.09 36.56
CA PHE A 301 -28.33 10.48 36.62
C PHE A 301 -27.88 11.21 35.36
N LEU A 302 -28.74 12.11 34.88
CA LEU A 302 -28.46 13.00 33.78
C LEU A 302 -28.28 14.42 34.31
N ARG A 303 -27.27 15.12 33.79
CA ARG A 303 -27.10 16.57 33.96
C ARG A 303 -26.93 17.23 32.59
N GLN A 304 -27.76 18.25 32.37
CA GLN A 304 -27.67 19.11 31.18
C GLN A 304 -26.46 20.06 31.29
N PRO A 305 -25.85 20.51 30.17
CA PRO A 305 -24.67 21.37 30.17
C PRO A 305 -24.78 22.61 31.06
N HIS A 306 -25.98 23.19 31.14
CA HIS A 306 -26.27 24.43 31.86
C HIS A 306 -27.05 24.23 33.17
N ASP A 307 -27.27 22.98 33.59
CA ASP A 307 -27.95 22.68 34.85
C ASP A 307 -26.93 22.29 35.93
N LEU A 308 -27.18 22.74 37.16
CA LEU A 308 -26.42 22.31 38.33
C LEU A 308 -27.05 21.10 39.02
N LYS A 309 -28.29 20.75 38.66
CA LYS A 309 -29.04 19.65 39.27
C LYS A 309 -28.88 18.36 38.47
N TRP A 310 -28.65 17.27 39.20
CA TRP A 310 -28.73 15.92 38.68
C TRP A 310 -30.17 15.43 38.69
N GLN A 311 -30.54 14.68 37.65
CA GLN A 311 -31.89 14.14 37.50
C GLN A 311 -31.78 12.63 37.32
N LEU A 312 -32.41 11.86 38.21
CA LEU A 312 -32.47 10.40 38.07
C LEU A 312 -33.25 10.04 36.81
N ILE A 313 -32.63 9.29 35.89
CA ILE A 313 -33.26 8.88 34.63
C ILE A 313 -33.43 7.37 34.53
N VAL A 314 -32.54 6.59 35.15
CA VAL A 314 -32.62 5.12 35.17
C VAL A 314 -32.23 4.60 36.53
N GLN A 315 -32.90 3.57 36.99
CA GLN A 315 -32.50 2.78 38.14
C GLN A 315 -32.76 1.30 37.87
N GLY A 316 -31.99 0.42 38.50
CA GLY A 316 -32.22 -1.02 38.46
C GLY A 316 -31.51 -1.73 39.60
N ASP A 317 -32.16 -2.76 40.13
CA ASP A 317 -31.61 -3.63 41.17
C ASP A 317 -30.80 -4.74 40.50
N TYR A 318 -29.73 -5.18 41.14
CA TYR A 318 -28.89 -6.26 40.61
C TYR A 318 -28.52 -7.27 41.69
N ARG A 319 -28.39 -8.52 41.26
CA ARG A 319 -27.81 -9.59 42.07
C ARG A 319 -27.11 -10.61 41.17
N PHE A 320 -26.07 -11.23 41.70
CA PHE A 320 -25.42 -12.35 41.04
C PHE A 320 -26.21 -13.64 41.31
N ILE A 321 -26.35 -14.46 40.28
CA ILE A 321 -27.03 -15.75 40.32
C ILE A 321 -26.07 -16.84 39.82
N ASP A 322 -26.29 -18.07 40.26
CA ASP A 322 -25.66 -19.24 39.66
C ASP A 322 -26.50 -19.68 38.45
N ALA A 323 -25.83 -20.04 37.35
CA ALA A 323 -26.37 -20.27 36.00
C ALA A 323 -27.56 -21.24 35.86
N GLU A 324 -27.98 -21.93 36.94
CA GLU A 324 -29.02 -22.96 36.93
C GLU A 324 -30.47 -22.41 36.81
N MET A 325 -30.68 -21.08 36.81
CA MET A 325 -32.02 -20.47 36.76
C MET A 325 -32.52 -20.02 35.39
N LEU A 326 -31.75 -20.13 34.31
CA LEU A 326 -32.22 -19.77 32.98
C LEU A 326 -33.12 -20.88 32.43
N ALA A 327 -34.42 -20.81 32.72
CA ALA A 327 -35.40 -21.62 32.02
C ALA A 327 -35.26 -21.35 30.51
N GLU A 328 -35.01 -22.39 29.72
CA GLU A 328 -35.02 -22.29 28.27
C GLU A 328 -36.37 -21.68 27.85
N ASN A 329 -36.33 -20.47 27.28
CA ASN A 329 -37.51 -19.89 26.65
C ASN A 329 -37.87 -20.78 25.46
N GLN A 330 -38.83 -21.68 25.65
CA GLN A 330 -39.39 -22.44 24.54
C GLN A 330 -40.10 -21.45 23.61
N PRO A 331 -39.73 -21.39 22.31
CA PRO A 331 -40.41 -20.51 21.38
C PRO A 331 -41.88 -20.90 21.28
N LEU A 332 -42.76 -20.02 21.76
CA LEU A 332 -44.21 -20.26 21.87
C LEU A 332 -44.98 -19.97 20.57
N LEU A 333 -44.33 -19.83 19.42
CA LEU A 333 -44.96 -19.29 18.22
C LEU A 333 -44.59 -20.08 16.96
N ASP A 334 -45.59 -20.31 16.10
CA ASP A 334 -45.36 -20.66 14.69
C ASP A 334 -44.61 -19.49 14.03
N THR A 335 -43.42 -19.76 13.49
CA THR A 335 -42.54 -18.72 12.94
C THR A 335 -42.61 -18.66 11.42
N VAL A 336 -42.65 -17.44 10.88
CA VAL A 336 -42.49 -17.13 9.46
C VAL A 336 -41.34 -16.15 9.34
N GLU A 337 -40.36 -16.47 8.50
CA GLU A 337 -39.17 -15.66 8.27
C GLU A 337 -39.54 -14.33 7.59
N VAL A 338 -38.99 -13.22 8.09
CA VAL A 338 -39.22 -11.87 7.58
C VAL A 338 -37.92 -11.31 7.04
N ALA A 339 -37.95 -10.74 5.83
CA ALA A 339 -36.81 -10.04 5.26
C ALA A 339 -36.37 -8.87 6.16
N THR A 340 -35.07 -8.76 6.42
CA THR A 340 -34.51 -7.74 7.32
C THR A 340 -34.78 -6.31 6.85
N ASP A 341 -34.77 -6.09 5.53
CA ASP A 341 -35.05 -4.78 4.94
C ASP A 341 -36.52 -4.37 5.19
N ASP A 342 -37.46 -5.30 4.97
CA ASP A 342 -38.88 -5.09 5.27
C ASP A 342 -39.10 -4.80 6.76
N PHE A 343 -38.35 -5.45 7.64
CA PHE A 343 -38.41 -5.21 9.08
C PHE A 343 -38.00 -3.77 9.42
N TYR A 344 -36.83 -3.33 8.96
CA TYR A 344 -36.37 -1.96 9.21
C TYR A 344 -37.22 -0.90 8.51
N GLU A 345 -37.79 -1.18 7.34
CA GLU A 345 -38.73 -0.26 6.69
C GLU A 345 -40.03 -0.09 7.50
N ARG A 346 -40.57 -1.18 8.08
CA ARG A 346 -41.74 -1.10 8.98
C ARG A 346 -41.44 -0.31 10.25
N LEU A 347 -40.23 -0.43 10.78
CA LEU A 347 -39.77 0.36 11.93
C LEU A 347 -39.65 1.85 11.57
N ASP A 348 -39.04 2.16 10.42
CA ASP A 348 -38.87 3.52 9.93
C ASP A 348 -40.22 4.24 9.77
N ARG A 349 -41.21 3.56 9.17
CA ARG A 349 -42.60 4.06 9.04
C ARG A 349 -43.31 4.32 10.39
N ARG A 350 -42.83 3.71 11.48
CA ARG A 350 -43.32 3.91 12.85
C ARG A 350 -42.51 4.95 13.63
N GLY A 351 -41.52 5.59 13.00
CA GLY A 351 -40.63 6.56 13.63
C GLY A 351 -39.47 5.92 14.39
N LEU A 352 -39.08 4.70 14.07
CA LEU A 352 -37.86 4.06 14.60
C LEU A 352 -36.80 4.04 13.50
N ASN A 353 -36.09 5.15 13.37
CA ASN A 353 -35.25 5.49 12.21
C ASN A 353 -33.80 5.01 12.42
N TYR A 354 -33.60 3.69 12.60
CA TYR A 354 -32.26 3.15 12.83
C TYR A 354 -31.33 3.32 11.62
N GLY A 355 -30.12 3.82 11.86
CA GLY A 355 -29.02 3.89 10.91
C GLY A 355 -28.16 2.61 10.89
N GLY A 356 -27.08 2.62 10.09
CA GLY A 356 -26.32 1.41 9.75
C GLY A 356 -25.79 0.63 10.97
N MET A 357 -25.33 1.32 12.01
CA MET A 357 -24.77 0.70 13.21
C MET A 357 -25.83 0.07 14.13
N PHE A 358 -27.11 0.46 14.01
CA PHE A 358 -28.22 -0.14 14.76
C PHE A 358 -29.07 -1.11 13.91
N ARG A 359 -28.69 -1.32 12.65
CA ARG A 359 -29.29 -2.34 11.77
C ARG A 359 -28.57 -3.69 11.87
N THR A 360 -28.58 -4.29 13.06
CA THR A 360 -27.79 -5.49 13.38
C THR A 360 -28.55 -6.82 13.25
N VAL A 361 -29.87 -6.80 13.01
CA VAL A 361 -30.65 -8.02 12.80
C VAL A 361 -30.31 -8.62 11.44
N THR A 362 -29.70 -9.80 11.44
CA THR A 362 -29.28 -10.52 10.22
C THR A 362 -30.29 -11.56 9.75
N ARG A 363 -31.18 -12.01 10.64
CA ARG A 363 -32.24 -12.98 10.36
C ARG A 363 -33.36 -12.81 11.38
N LEU A 364 -34.62 -12.80 10.93
CA LEU A 364 -35.81 -12.63 11.77
C LEU A 364 -36.89 -13.64 11.44
#